data_AF-E6UX47-F1
#
_entry.id   AF-E6UX47-F1
#
_cell.length_a   1.000
_cell.length_b   1.000
_cell.length_c   1.000
_cell.angle_alpha   90.00
_cell.angle_beta   90.00
_cell.angle_gamma   90.00
#
_symmetry.space_group_name_H-M   'P 1'
#
loop_
_entity.id
_entity.type
_entity.pdbx_description
1 polymer ?
#
loop_
_entity_poly.entity_id
_entity_poly.type
_entity_poly.pdbx_seq_one_letter_code
_entity_poly.pdbx_strand_id
1 'polypeptide(L)'
;MKRVKLSAALLPLCVIGAPAFAQSTLTLYGTVDAGLRYETHRTIYGDDGSPLVTRGRTAFPDGGGMSESFWGVKGSEDLGGGLSALFTLESHFNIGTGKPIANDGPDGLHVSFVGLQSSSWGQLTLGRQYNVAMEGVSLVYGSNLWADYFNVFKPEHTLLAGSKTSNMIHYGAQVGDVVVLAQYAVGEGNGSAKRGSQFGTSVAYIPEKGPVKLSAGVLRGVDDIDSKAKFDVYTAGAQLKLGEKTSIQAGYIENRRSNNFVSFANGPYSAIDLAGLGIISPIQTVDPSAPGGFKKRQMILAGVTWQATQWLTLAANAWYTKQRGYTEDLDGSATQYQVVAGYLMSKRTMLYAEVDHSVYRGGLVGAQLVGQNAQSPTVNRTQTGFTVGVRHTF
;
A
#
# COMPACT_ATOMS: atom_id res chain seq x y z
N MET A 1 -40.99 26.95 -58.88
CA MET A 1 -40.23 27.55 -57.76
C MET A 1 -41.08 27.52 -56.50
N LYS A 2 -40.44 27.31 -55.34
CA LYS A 2 -40.95 27.28 -53.95
C LYS A 2 -41.43 25.92 -53.40
N ARG A 3 -40.83 25.60 -52.24
CA ARG A 3 -40.87 24.40 -51.39
C ARG A 3 -42.15 24.32 -50.55
N VAL A 4 -42.59 23.13 -50.12
CA VAL A 4 -43.20 22.92 -48.79
C VAL A 4 -42.82 21.55 -48.19
N LYS A 5 -42.48 21.65 -46.89
CA LYS A 5 -41.97 20.77 -45.83
C LYS A 5 -42.62 19.37 -45.68
N LEU A 6 -41.78 18.35 -45.43
CA LEU A 6 -42.18 17.13 -44.71
C LEU A 6 -42.11 17.41 -43.20
N SER A 7 -43.24 17.28 -42.52
CA SER A 7 -43.34 17.24 -41.06
C SER A 7 -43.29 15.78 -40.58
N ALA A 8 -42.53 15.57 -39.52
CA ALA A 8 -42.38 14.31 -38.79
C ALA A 8 -43.71 13.84 -38.17
N ALA A 9 -43.94 12.53 -38.20
CA ALA A 9 -44.85 11.85 -37.30
C ALA A 9 -44.08 10.73 -36.60
N LEU A 10 -44.01 10.86 -35.26
CA LEU A 10 -43.39 9.95 -34.32
C LEU A 10 -44.01 8.54 -34.40
N LEU A 11 -43.16 7.51 -34.44
CA LEU A 11 -43.48 6.18 -33.94
C LEU A 11 -43.00 6.12 -32.47
N PRO A 12 -43.86 5.80 -31.49
CA PRO A 12 -43.40 5.53 -30.14
C PRO A 12 -42.67 4.19 -30.16
N LEU A 13 -41.34 4.22 -30.12
CA LEU A 13 -40.55 3.04 -29.81
C LEU A 13 -40.74 2.77 -28.30
N CYS A 14 -41.69 1.89 -27.98
CA CYS A 14 -41.79 1.31 -26.64
C CYS A 14 -40.48 0.59 -26.33
N VAL A 15 -39.57 1.26 -25.62
CA VAL A 15 -38.48 0.59 -24.91
C VAL A 15 -39.14 -0.17 -23.76
N ILE A 16 -39.52 -1.42 -24.03
CA ILE A 16 -39.78 -2.39 -22.97
C ILE A 16 -38.41 -2.67 -22.35
N GLY A 17 -38.01 -1.84 -21.38
CA GLY A 17 -36.94 -2.20 -20.48
C GLY A 17 -37.38 -3.46 -19.75
N ALA A 18 -36.83 -4.61 -20.12
CA ALA A 18 -36.90 -5.76 -19.25
C ALA A 18 -36.39 -5.30 -17.87
N PRO A 19 -37.10 -5.55 -16.77
CA PRO A 19 -36.52 -5.30 -15.47
C PRO A 19 -35.39 -6.31 -15.31
N ALA A 20 -34.18 -5.90 -15.66
CA ALA A 20 -32.96 -6.61 -15.31
C ALA A 20 -32.83 -6.47 -13.79
N PHE A 21 -33.53 -7.31 -13.04
CA PHE A 21 -33.25 -7.52 -11.62
C PHE A 21 -31.92 -8.27 -11.54
N ALA A 22 -30.81 -7.59 -11.83
CA ALA A 22 -29.51 -8.11 -11.53
C ALA A 22 -29.44 -8.33 -10.02
N GLN A 23 -29.00 -9.52 -9.59
CA GLN A 23 -28.85 -9.84 -8.18
C GLN A 23 -27.66 -9.04 -7.63
N SER A 24 -27.94 -7.79 -7.26
CA SER A 24 -26.97 -6.88 -6.68
C SER A 24 -26.67 -7.30 -5.25
N THR A 25 -25.41 -7.58 -4.97
CA THR A 25 -24.94 -7.74 -3.59
C THR A 25 -24.38 -6.42 -3.12
N LEU A 26 -24.79 -5.99 -1.92
CA LEU A 26 -24.21 -4.86 -1.22
C LEU A 26 -23.70 -5.36 0.12
N THR A 27 -22.43 -5.11 0.42
CA THR A 27 -21.79 -5.55 1.66
C THR A 27 -21.13 -4.36 2.33
N LEU A 28 -21.59 -4.03 3.54
CA LEU A 28 -20.82 -3.25 4.50
C LEU A 28 -19.82 -4.20 5.17
N TYR A 29 -18.54 -3.81 5.20
CA TYR A 29 -17.48 -4.60 5.80
C TYR A 29 -16.46 -3.69 6.49
N GLY A 30 -15.60 -4.26 7.31
CA GLY A 30 -14.49 -3.49 7.88
C GLY A 30 -13.66 -4.25 8.90
N THR A 31 -12.67 -3.52 9.41
CA THR A 31 -11.77 -3.96 10.47
C THR A 31 -11.66 -2.86 11.51
N VAL A 32 -11.81 -3.20 12.78
CA VAL A 32 -11.48 -2.33 13.91
C VAL A 32 -10.31 -2.97 14.66
N ASP A 33 -9.21 -2.25 14.74
CA ASP A 33 -7.97 -2.69 15.38
C ASP A 33 -7.48 -1.65 16.38
N ALA A 34 -7.49 -2.04 17.66
CA ALA A 34 -6.98 -1.26 18.76
C ALA A 34 -5.68 -1.86 19.28
N GLY A 35 -4.55 -1.40 18.71
CA GLY A 35 -3.20 -1.72 19.18
C GLY A 35 -2.63 -0.66 20.10
N LEU A 36 -2.29 -1.03 21.33
CA LEU A 36 -1.53 -0.17 22.23
C LEU A 36 -0.03 -0.44 22.01
N ARG A 37 0.71 0.57 21.59
CA ARG A 37 2.13 0.45 21.26
C ARG A 37 2.98 1.30 22.19
N TYR A 38 4.03 0.71 22.76
CA TYR A 38 5.13 1.42 23.42
C TYR A 38 6.37 1.38 22.54
N GLU A 39 7.04 2.52 22.37
CA GLU A 39 8.25 2.66 21.57
C GLU A 39 9.33 3.39 22.33
N THR A 40 10.58 2.90 22.21
CA THR A 40 11.75 3.66 22.62
C THR A 40 12.15 4.67 21.54
N HIS A 41 12.67 5.83 21.95
CA HIS A 41 13.19 6.87 21.05
C HIS A 41 12.21 7.32 19.94
N ARG A 42 10.91 7.41 20.23
CA ARG A 42 9.93 7.99 19.30
C ARG A 42 10.12 9.50 19.19
N THR A 43 10.15 10.04 17.97
CA THR A 43 10.26 11.49 17.74
C THR A 43 8.92 12.08 17.37
N ILE A 44 8.47 13.07 18.13
CA ILE A 44 7.29 13.86 17.81
C ILE A 44 7.73 14.98 16.86
N TYR A 45 7.08 15.09 15.71
CA TYR A 45 7.32 16.16 14.74
C TYR A 45 6.24 17.25 14.86
N GLY A 46 6.59 18.48 14.49
CA GLY A 46 5.65 19.58 14.32
C GLY A 46 4.97 19.53 12.95
N ASP A 47 4.00 20.42 12.74
CA ASP A 47 3.22 20.51 11.49
C ASP A 47 4.10 20.85 10.27
N ASP A 48 5.27 21.45 10.49
CA ASP A 48 6.28 21.75 9.47
C ASP A 48 7.23 20.57 9.18
N GLY A 49 6.99 19.41 9.79
CA GLY A 49 7.85 18.22 9.68
C GLY A 49 9.16 18.32 10.47
N SER A 50 9.34 19.36 11.30
CA SER A 50 10.54 19.49 12.13
C SER A 50 10.44 18.62 13.40
N PRO A 51 11.56 18.01 13.87
CA PRO A 51 11.53 17.21 15.08
C PRO A 51 11.44 18.11 16.33
N LEU A 52 10.43 17.86 17.17
CA LEU A 52 10.21 18.61 18.41
C LEU A 52 10.84 17.92 19.62
N VAL A 53 10.54 16.64 19.85
CA VAL A 53 11.04 15.89 21.02
C VAL A 53 11.21 14.42 20.72
N THR A 54 12.26 13.79 21.27
CA THR A 54 12.50 12.34 21.15
C THR A 54 12.48 11.69 22.52
N ARG A 55 11.55 10.75 22.76
CA ARG A 55 11.39 10.06 24.05
C ARG A 55 10.67 8.71 23.91
N GLY A 56 10.63 7.93 24.99
CA GLY A 56 9.73 6.79 25.07
C GLY A 56 8.27 7.24 25.03
N ARG A 57 7.41 6.52 24.30
CA ARG A 57 5.99 6.88 24.18
C ARG A 57 5.11 5.65 24.07
N THR A 58 4.01 5.67 24.81
CA THR A 58 2.89 4.74 24.63
C THR A 58 1.73 5.45 23.94
N ALA A 59 1.16 4.86 22.89
CA ALA A 59 0.01 5.42 22.19
C ALA A 59 -0.69 4.37 21.30
N PHE A 60 -1.90 4.70 20.87
CA PHE A 60 -2.49 4.11 19.67
C PHE A 60 -1.74 4.65 18.44
N PRO A 61 -1.17 3.79 17.59
CA PRO A 61 -0.54 4.24 16.35
C PRO A 61 -1.57 4.73 15.35
N ASP A 62 -1.14 5.59 14.42
CA ASP A 62 -2.02 6.09 13.36
C ASP A 62 -2.42 4.97 12.39
N GLY A 63 -1.53 4.01 12.17
CA GLY A 63 -1.76 2.82 11.33
C GLY A 63 -2.47 1.65 12.03
N GLY A 64 -3.11 1.86 13.19
CA GLY A 64 -3.60 0.76 14.03
C GLY A 64 -2.45 -0.08 14.60
N GLY A 65 -2.69 -1.34 14.98
CA GLY A 65 -1.61 -2.24 15.40
C GLY A 65 -1.27 -3.29 14.34
N MET A 66 -2.02 -4.39 14.28
CA MET A 66 -1.82 -5.46 13.29
C MET A 66 -2.43 -5.12 11.91
N SER A 67 -3.44 -4.26 11.91
CA SER A 67 -4.19 -3.76 10.76
C SER A 67 -4.55 -2.29 11.00
N GLU A 68 -4.67 -1.50 9.94
CA GLU A 68 -5.36 -0.21 10.00
C GLU A 68 -6.85 -0.42 10.27
N SER A 69 -7.47 0.46 11.06
CA SER A 69 -8.93 0.42 11.24
C SER A 69 -9.61 1.07 10.03
N PHE A 70 -10.60 0.40 9.46
CA PHE A 70 -11.36 0.90 8.32
C PHE A 70 -12.79 0.33 8.28
N TRP A 71 -13.64 1.04 7.55
CA TRP A 71 -14.93 0.53 7.11
C TRP A 71 -15.06 0.76 5.61
N GLY A 72 -15.85 -0.08 4.95
CA GLY A 72 -16.07 0.03 3.52
C GLY A 72 -17.39 -0.57 3.07
N VAL A 73 -17.82 -0.16 1.90
CA VAL A 73 -18.97 -0.71 1.20
C VAL A 73 -18.50 -1.19 -0.16
N LYS A 74 -18.83 -2.44 -0.48
CA LYS A 74 -18.59 -3.01 -1.80
C LYS A 74 -19.87 -3.61 -2.36
N GLY A 75 -19.95 -3.64 -3.68
CA GLY A 75 -21.04 -4.30 -4.36
C GLY A 75 -20.62 -4.96 -5.65
N SER A 76 -21.45 -5.91 -6.07
CA SER A 76 -21.33 -6.60 -7.36
C SER A 76 -22.71 -6.79 -7.95
N GLU A 77 -22.84 -6.47 -9.23
CA GLU A 77 -24.04 -6.61 -10.06
C GLU A 77 -23.72 -7.58 -11.20
N ASP A 78 -24.44 -8.70 -11.26
CA ASP A 78 -24.34 -9.62 -12.41
C ASP A 78 -24.97 -8.98 -13.66
N LEU A 79 -24.15 -8.77 -14.69
CA LEU A 79 -24.58 -8.22 -15.98
C LEU A 79 -24.92 -9.32 -17.00
N GLY A 80 -24.81 -10.60 -16.59
CA GLY A 80 -25.06 -11.76 -17.41
C GLY A 80 -23.81 -12.22 -18.18
N GLY A 81 -23.85 -13.47 -18.67
CA GLY A 81 -22.77 -14.04 -19.50
C GLY A 81 -21.42 -14.17 -18.81
N GLY A 82 -21.39 -14.20 -17.47
CA GLY A 82 -20.16 -14.24 -16.68
C GLY A 82 -19.42 -12.89 -16.61
N LEU A 83 -20.13 -11.78 -16.86
CA LEU A 83 -19.67 -10.40 -16.67
C LEU A 83 -20.39 -9.79 -15.46
N SER A 84 -19.67 -9.03 -14.64
CA SER A 84 -20.25 -8.30 -13.51
C SER A 84 -19.68 -6.89 -13.43
N ALA A 85 -20.50 -5.92 -13.02
CA ALA A 85 -20.04 -4.62 -12.55
C ALA A 85 -19.77 -4.69 -11.06
N LEU A 86 -18.74 -3.97 -10.59
CA LEU A 86 -18.37 -3.95 -9.18
C LEU A 86 -17.88 -2.57 -8.76
N PHE A 87 -18.01 -2.29 -7.46
CA PHE A 87 -17.44 -1.08 -6.86
C PHE A 87 -16.98 -1.36 -5.42
N THR A 88 -16.04 -0.55 -4.95
CA THR A 88 -15.58 -0.53 -3.56
C THR A 88 -15.33 0.90 -3.14
N LEU A 89 -15.79 1.26 -1.93
CA LEU A 89 -15.47 2.50 -1.23
C LEU A 89 -14.99 2.12 0.17
N GLU A 90 -13.81 2.57 0.59
CA GLU A 90 -13.19 2.23 1.87
C GLU A 90 -12.59 3.48 2.52
N SER A 91 -12.89 3.69 3.80
CA SER A 91 -12.36 4.78 4.61
C SER A 91 -11.63 4.25 5.82
N HIS A 92 -10.38 4.69 6.02
CA HIS A 92 -9.58 4.31 7.17
C HIS A 92 -9.56 5.44 8.20
N PHE A 93 -9.48 5.07 9.48
CA PHE A 93 -9.51 6.01 10.59
C PHE A 93 -8.56 5.59 11.71
N ASN A 94 -8.04 6.58 12.42
CA ASN A 94 -7.24 6.35 13.62
C ASN A 94 -8.20 6.01 14.78
N ILE A 95 -8.03 4.82 15.37
CA ILE A 95 -8.89 4.33 16.46
C ILE A 95 -8.82 5.17 17.74
N GLY A 96 -7.67 5.79 18.03
CA GLY A 96 -7.45 6.58 19.23
C GLY A 96 -8.02 8.00 19.15
N THR A 97 -8.26 8.53 17.94
CA THR A 97 -8.75 9.90 17.73
C THR A 97 -10.08 9.97 16.98
N GLY A 98 -10.49 8.90 16.31
CA GLY A 98 -11.65 8.85 15.41
C GLY A 98 -11.47 9.64 14.11
N LYS A 99 -10.32 10.27 13.87
CA LYS A 99 -10.07 11.05 12.66
C LYS A 99 -9.75 10.13 11.47
N PRO A 100 -10.15 10.50 10.24
CA PRO A 100 -9.63 9.86 9.04
C PRO A 100 -8.10 9.89 9.01
N ILE A 101 -7.48 8.85 8.47
CA ILE A 101 -6.03 8.83 8.27
C ILE A 101 -5.72 9.75 7.08
N ALA A 102 -5.12 10.92 7.36
CA ALA A 102 -5.01 12.03 6.41
C ALA A 102 -4.13 11.76 5.17
N ASN A 103 -3.29 10.74 5.22
CA ASN A 103 -2.20 10.55 4.26
C ASN A 103 -2.50 9.50 3.18
N ASP A 104 -3.77 9.20 2.91
CA ASP A 104 -4.11 8.22 1.87
C ASP A 104 -5.38 8.59 1.05
N GLY A 105 -5.79 9.86 1.05
CA GLY A 105 -6.80 10.40 0.12
C GLY A 105 -7.43 11.72 0.60
N PRO A 106 -7.78 12.66 -0.31
CA PRO A 106 -8.64 13.78 0.05
C PRO A 106 -9.98 13.23 0.54
N ASP A 107 -10.48 13.74 1.66
CA ASP A 107 -11.76 13.35 2.29
C ASP A 107 -11.82 11.95 2.93
N GLY A 108 -10.69 11.25 3.10
CA GLY A 108 -10.60 10.05 3.95
C GLY A 108 -11.01 8.73 3.27
N LEU A 109 -11.24 8.71 1.95
CA LEU A 109 -11.42 7.47 1.17
C LEU A 109 -10.08 6.95 0.65
N HIS A 110 -9.67 5.80 1.17
CA HIS A 110 -8.41 5.14 0.84
C HIS A 110 -8.52 4.27 -0.41
N VAL A 111 -9.64 3.57 -0.57
CA VAL A 111 -9.96 2.79 -1.77
C VAL A 111 -11.29 3.30 -2.32
N SER A 112 -11.31 3.64 -3.60
CA SER A 112 -12.51 4.13 -4.27
C SER A 112 -12.44 3.82 -5.76
N PHE A 113 -13.10 2.76 -6.20
CA PHE A 113 -13.12 2.37 -7.61
C PHE A 113 -14.45 1.77 -8.05
N VAL A 114 -14.66 1.79 -9.36
CA VAL A 114 -15.67 1.02 -10.08
C VAL A 114 -14.97 0.16 -11.13
N GLY A 115 -15.56 -0.95 -11.53
CA GLY A 115 -14.97 -1.78 -12.56
C GLY A 115 -15.90 -2.82 -13.13
N LEU A 116 -15.33 -3.60 -14.05
CA LEU A 116 -15.93 -4.78 -14.65
C LEU A 116 -15.06 -5.99 -14.33
N GLN A 117 -15.70 -7.12 -14.09
CA GLN A 117 -15.04 -8.40 -13.90
C GLN A 117 -15.70 -9.44 -14.78
N SER A 118 -14.89 -10.29 -15.42
CA SER A 118 -15.35 -11.45 -16.15
C SER A 118 -14.53 -12.69 -15.82
N SER A 119 -15.21 -13.83 -15.79
CA SER A 119 -14.58 -15.15 -15.68
C SER A 119 -13.64 -15.47 -16.85
N SER A 120 -13.78 -14.79 -17.99
CA SER A 120 -13.01 -15.07 -19.22
C SER A 120 -11.75 -14.22 -19.39
N TRP A 121 -11.76 -12.98 -18.88
CA TRP A 121 -10.67 -12.03 -19.12
C TRP A 121 -10.14 -11.34 -17.86
N GLY A 122 -10.69 -11.61 -16.67
CA GLY A 122 -10.22 -11.01 -15.42
C GLY A 122 -10.99 -9.74 -15.03
N GLN A 123 -10.31 -8.78 -14.43
CA GLN A 123 -10.91 -7.61 -13.81
C GLN A 123 -10.24 -6.33 -14.31
N LEU A 124 -11.05 -5.32 -14.64
CA LEU A 124 -10.62 -3.99 -15.02
C LEU A 124 -11.31 -2.99 -14.08
N THR A 125 -10.53 -2.23 -13.31
CA THR A 125 -11.04 -1.22 -12.37
C THR A 125 -10.46 0.15 -12.66
N LEU A 126 -11.26 1.18 -12.35
CA LEU A 126 -10.94 2.58 -12.51
C LEU A 126 -11.16 3.30 -11.19
N GLY A 127 -10.14 3.97 -10.66
CA GLY A 127 -10.23 4.77 -9.44
C GLY A 127 -8.96 4.76 -8.61
N ARG A 128 -9.12 4.94 -7.30
CA ARG A 128 -8.04 4.85 -6.30
C ARG A 128 -8.01 3.45 -5.69
N GLN A 129 -6.87 2.78 -5.80
CA GLN A 129 -6.68 1.43 -5.28
C GLN A 129 -5.20 1.13 -5.06
N TYR A 130 -4.90 -0.06 -4.54
CA TYR A 130 -3.54 -0.52 -4.34
C TYR A 130 -2.75 -0.54 -5.64
N ASN A 131 -1.46 -0.24 -5.56
CA ASN A 131 -0.58 -0.36 -6.72
C ASN A 131 -0.04 -1.78 -6.88
N VAL A 132 0.36 -2.14 -8.10
CA VAL A 132 0.82 -3.48 -8.46
C VAL A 132 2.05 -3.92 -7.70
N ALA A 133 2.91 -2.99 -7.24
CA ALA A 133 4.07 -3.35 -6.42
C ALA A 133 3.62 -3.82 -5.03
N MET A 134 2.66 -3.10 -4.42
CA MET A 134 2.03 -3.48 -3.16
C MET A 134 1.31 -4.83 -3.27
N GLU A 135 0.47 -4.98 -4.28
CA GLU A 135 -0.28 -6.23 -4.50
C GLU A 135 0.66 -7.41 -4.79
N GLY A 136 1.62 -7.23 -5.69
CA GLY A 136 2.57 -8.29 -6.06
C GLY A 136 3.39 -8.82 -4.88
N VAL A 137 3.85 -7.95 -3.98
CA VAL A 137 4.54 -8.34 -2.74
C VAL A 137 3.58 -9.08 -1.81
N SER A 138 2.39 -8.51 -1.60
CA SER A 138 1.41 -9.01 -0.63
C SER A 138 0.74 -10.33 -1.05
N LEU A 139 0.74 -10.67 -2.33
CA LEU A 139 0.24 -11.96 -2.81
C LEU A 139 1.15 -13.14 -2.44
N VAL A 140 2.46 -12.90 -2.28
CA VAL A 140 3.45 -13.98 -2.24
C VAL A 140 4.41 -13.92 -1.07
N TYR A 141 5.12 -12.81 -0.84
CA TYR A 141 6.28 -12.80 0.05
C TYR A 141 6.38 -11.61 1.01
N GLY A 142 5.33 -10.79 1.11
CA GLY A 142 5.21 -9.80 2.18
C GLY A 142 5.29 -10.46 3.56
N SER A 143 5.71 -9.71 4.59
CA SER A 143 5.66 -10.24 5.95
C SER A 143 4.21 -10.43 6.41
N ASN A 144 4.01 -11.37 7.33
CA ASN A 144 2.73 -11.59 8.02
C ASN A 144 1.51 -11.69 7.09
N LEU A 145 1.60 -12.45 5.99
CA LEU A 145 0.48 -12.64 5.03
C LEU A 145 -0.76 -13.33 5.62
N TRP A 146 -0.67 -13.79 6.87
CA TRP A 146 -1.78 -14.32 7.66
C TRP A 146 -2.59 -13.21 8.37
N ALA A 147 -2.09 -11.98 8.36
CA ALA A 147 -2.75 -10.77 8.84
C ALA A 147 -3.12 -9.86 7.65
N ASP A 148 -3.87 -8.78 7.93
CA ASP A 148 -4.28 -7.82 6.92
C ASP A 148 -3.08 -7.01 6.38
N TYR A 149 -3.31 -6.25 5.29
CA TYR A 149 -2.25 -5.57 4.55
C TYR A 149 -1.40 -4.64 5.44
N PHE A 150 -2.03 -3.76 6.22
CA PHE A 150 -1.32 -2.70 6.96
C PHE A 150 -1.05 -3.04 8.43
N ASN A 151 0.12 -3.59 8.75
CA ASN A 151 0.61 -3.65 10.13
C ASN A 151 1.52 -2.43 10.38
N VAL A 152 1.51 -1.91 11.62
CA VAL A 152 2.32 -0.74 12.04
C VAL A 152 3.82 -0.90 11.75
N PHE A 153 4.33 -2.13 11.76
CA PHE A 153 5.73 -2.48 11.52
C PHE A 153 5.87 -3.43 10.32
N LYS A 154 5.85 -2.82 9.12
CA LYS A 154 6.17 -3.46 7.83
C LYS A 154 7.05 -2.54 6.99
N PRO A 155 8.37 -2.46 7.27
CA PRO A 155 9.24 -1.51 6.60
C PRO A 155 9.28 -1.70 5.08
N GLU A 156 9.02 -2.90 4.58
CA GLU A 156 8.97 -3.19 3.15
C GLU A 156 7.91 -2.39 2.41
N HIS A 157 6.79 -2.03 3.06
CA HIS A 157 5.73 -1.22 2.44
C HIS A 157 6.23 0.17 2.04
N THR A 158 7.16 0.76 2.81
CA THR A 158 7.71 2.09 2.54
C THR A 158 8.59 2.14 1.28
N LEU A 159 8.94 0.97 0.71
CA LEU A 159 9.71 0.90 -0.53
C LEU A 159 8.84 0.83 -1.79
N LEU A 160 7.52 0.68 -1.66
CA LEU A 160 6.61 0.32 -2.76
C LEU A 160 5.96 1.53 -3.47
N ALA A 161 6.58 2.71 -3.35
CA ALA A 161 6.13 3.99 -3.94
C ALA A 161 4.72 4.41 -3.52
N GLY A 162 4.46 4.36 -2.21
CA GLY A 162 3.12 4.44 -1.65
C GLY A 162 2.40 3.10 -1.74
N SER A 163 1.29 2.95 -1.04
CA SER A 163 0.47 1.73 -1.07
C SER A 163 -0.59 1.78 -2.16
N LYS A 164 -1.12 2.98 -2.43
CA LYS A 164 -2.30 3.24 -3.27
C LYS A 164 -2.03 4.41 -4.21
N THR A 165 -2.76 4.46 -5.32
CA THR A 165 -2.63 5.55 -6.31
C THR A 165 -3.99 5.86 -6.91
N SER A 166 -4.30 7.15 -7.02
CA SER A 166 -5.52 7.68 -7.64
C SER A 166 -5.40 7.67 -9.17
N ASN A 167 -6.52 7.94 -9.85
CA ASN A 167 -6.58 8.05 -11.31
C ASN A 167 -6.08 6.78 -12.03
N MET A 168 -6.19 5.63 -11.38
CA MET A 168 -5.63 4.37 -11.83
C MET A 168 -6.63 3.59 -12.68
N ILE A 169 -6.16 3.17 -13.86
CA ILE A 169 -6.71 2.05 -14.62
C ILE A 169 -5.88 0.82 -14.20
N HIS A 170 -6.52 -0.17 -13.60
CA HIS A 170 -5.88 -1.39 -13.14
C HIS A 170 -6.52 -2.60 -13.80
N TYR A 171 -5.68 -3.53 -14.25
CA TYR A 171 -6.09 -4.79 -14.82
C TYR A 171 -5.45 -5.93 -14.05
N GLY A 172 -6.25 -6.92 -13.67
CA GLY A 172 -5.81 -8.13 -12.99
C GLY A 172 -6.45 -9.36 -13.62
N ALA A 173 -5.67 -10.39 -13.91
CA ALA A 173 -6.18 -11.67 -14.40
C ALA A 173 -5.38 -12.83 -13.84
N GLN A 174 -6.03 -13.98 -13.71
CA GLN A 174 -5.39 -15.25 -13.38
C GLN A 174 -5.61 -16.25 -14.51
N VAL A 175 -4.52 -16.75 -15.09
CA VAL A 175 -4.52 -17.77 -16.14
C VAL A 175 -3.79 -18.99 -15.61
N GLY A 176 -4.56 -20.01 -15.20
CA GLY A 176 -4.02 -21.15 -14.46
C GLY A 176 -3.34 -20.70 -13.17
N ASP A 177 -2.08 -21.08 -13.00
CA ASP A 177 -1.27 -20.75 -11.82
C ASP A 177 -0.60 -19.36 -11.90
N VAL A 178 -0.82 -18.59 -12.97
CA VAL A 178 -0.17 -17.29 -13.18
C VAL A 178 -1.16 -16.15 -12.99
N VAL A 179 -0.85 -15.24 -12.08
CA VAL A 179 -1.55 -13.97 -11.88
C VAL A 179 -0.74 -12.86 -12.55
N VAL A 180 -1.42 -12.03 -13.36
CA VAL A 180 -0.84 -10.85 -13.99
C VAL A 180 -1.61 -9.63 -13.52
N LEU A 181 -0.87 -8.64 -13.03
CA LEU A 181 -1.36 -7.32 -12.63
C LEU A 181 -0.69 -6.27 -13.51
N ALA A 182 -1.46 -5.30 -13.98
CA ALA A 182 -0.96 -4.17 -14.74
C ALA A 182 -1.73 -2.91 -14.34
N GLN A 183 -1.02 -1.78 -14.32
CA GLN A 183 -1.65 -0.50 -14.01
C GLN A 183 -1.12 0.64 -14.88
N TYR A 184 -1.98 1.64 -15.05
CA TYR A 184 -1.63 2.98 -15.49
C TYR A 184 -2.47 4.01 -14.73
N ALA A 185 -1.81 4.86 -13.96
CA ALA A 185 -2.40 6.03 -13.31
C ALA A 185 -2.11 7.27 -14.13
N VAL A 186 -3.18 7.92 -14.59
CA VAL A 186 -3.12 9.09 -15.49
C VAL A 186 -2.62 10.31 -14.72
N GLY A 187 -1.56 10.94 -15.21
CA GLY A 187 -1.04 12.19 -14.65
C GLY A 187 -1.96 13.38 -14.83
N GLU A 188 -1.94 14.31 -13.88
CA GLU A 188 -2.70 15.58 -13.95
C GLU A 188 -1.79 16.83 -13.91
N GLY A 189 -0.48 16.62 -13.83
CA GLY A 189 0.49 17.71 -13.70
C GLY A 189 0.54 18.63 -14.91
N ASN A 190 0.26 19.92 -14.69
CA ASN A 190 0.34 20.97 -15.71
C ASN A 190 -0.39 20.60 -17.03
N GLY A 191 -1.55 19.94 -16.93
CA GLY A 191 -2.36 19.51 -18.08
C GLY A 191 -1.74 18.37 -18.91
N SER A 192 -0.78 17.62 -18.37
CA SER A 192 -0.12 16.51 -19.05
C SER A 192 -0.42 15.16 -18.40
N ALA A 193 -0.99 14.24 -19.18
CA ALA A 193 -1.23 12.85 -18.78
C ALA A 193 0.04 12.09 -18.32
N LYS A 194 1.24 12.61 -18.63
CA LYS A 194 2.52 12.00 -18.24
C LYS A 194 3.02 12.51 -16.88
N ARG A 195 2.80 13.78 -16.55
CA ARG A 195 3.33 14.40 -15.33
C ARG A 195 2.51 13.93 -14.13
N GLY A 196 3.17 13.38 -13.12
CA GLY A 196 2.50 12.72 -11.99
C GLY A 196 1.99 11.31 -12.28
N SER A 197 2.18 10.78 -13.50
CA SER A 197 1.71 9.44 -13.86
C SER A 197 2.46 8.33 -13.13
N GLN A 198 1.81 7.17 -12.99
CA GLN A 198 2.43 5.95 -12.49
C GLN A 198 2.05 4.77 -13.38
N PHE A 199 2.98 3.87 -13.67
CA PHE A 199 2.67 2.65 -14.43
C PHE A 199 3.51 1.50 -13.94
N GLY A 200 3.00 0.28 -14.07
CA GLY A 200 3.71 -0.89 -13.60
C GLY A 200 3.01 -2.19 -13.94
N THR A 201 3.70 -3.28 -13.64
CA THR A 201 3.16 -4.62 -13.73
C THR A 201 3.77 -5.49 -12.65
N SER A 202 3.01 -6.48 -12.19
CA SER A 202 3.49 -7.57 -11.36
C SER A 202 2.99 -8.89 -11.91
N VAL A 203 3.83 -9.92 -11.87
CA VAL A 203 3.48 -11.28 -12.25
C VAL A 203 3.77 -12.18 -11.07
N ALA A 204 2.80 -13.02 -10.71
CA ALA A 204 2.95 -14.01 -9.66
C ALA A 204 2.62 -15.40 -10.16
N TYR A 205 3.43 -16.38 -9.79
CA TYR A 205 3.12 -17.80 -9.93
C TYR A 205 2.61 -18.31 -8.59
N ILE A 206 1.33 -18.66 -8.55
CA ILE A 206 0.57 -19.06 -7.36
C ILE A 206 -0.18 -20.35 -7.70
N PRO A 207 0.50 -21.51 -7.67
CA PRO A 207 -0.15 -22.74 -8.06
C PRO A 207 -1.17 -23.19 -7.02
N GLU A 208 -2.27 -23.81 -7.49
CA GLU A 208 -3.28 -24.41 -6.60
C GLU A 208 -2.64 -25.50 -5.72
N LYS A 209 -1.71 -26.26 -6.30
CA LYS A 209 -0.96 -27.32 -5.65
C LYS A 209 0.53 -27.08 -5.76
N GLY A 210 1.23 -27.24 -4.64
CA GLY A 210 2.68 -27.14 -4.59
C GLY A 210 3.15 -26.20 -3.49
N PRO A 211 4.42 -26.32 -3.09
CA PRO A 211 4.92 -25.57 -1.94
C PRO A 211 5.40 -24.17 -2.32
N VAL A 212 5.64 -23.87 -3.60
CA VAL A 212 6.31 -22.63 -4.02
C VAL A 212 5.34 -21.65 -4.65
N LYS A 213 5.42 -20.40 -4.19
CA LYS A 213 4.87 -19.22 -4.87
C LYS A 213 6.00 -18.25 -5.20
N LEU A 214 5.90 -17.57 -6.33
CA LEU A 214 6.87 -16.58 -6.80
C LEU A 214 6.15 -15.31 -7.22
N SER A 215 6.76 -14.15 -7.03
CA SER A 215 6.24 -12.89 -7.55
C SER A 215 7.38 -11.94 -7.90
N ALA A 216 7.23 -11.22 -9.00
CA ALA A 216 8.12 -10.14 -9.39
C ALA A 216 7.33 -9.00 -10.01
N GLY A 217 7.78 -7.77 -9.77
CA GLY A 217 7.08 -6.58 -10.21
C GLY A 217 7.99 -5.41 -10.50
N VAL A 218 7.49 -4.50 -11.34
CA VAL A 218 8.12 -3.22 -11.66
C VAL A 218 7.07 -2.12 -11.63
N LEU A 219 7.47 -0.96 -11.15
CA LEU A 219 6.62 0.22 -11.08
C LEU A 219 7.49 1.45 -11.35
N ARG A 220 6.95 2.41 -12.11
CA ARG A 220 7.56 3.71 -12.35
C ARG A 220 6.54 4.81 -12.09
N GLY A 221 6.89 5.71 -11.19
CA GLY A 221 6.30 7.03 -11.05
C GLY A 221 7.07 8.08 -11.84
N VAL A 222 6.35 9.06 -12.37
CA VAL A 222 6.89 10.26 -13.03
C VAL A 222 6.54 11.48 -12.19
N ASP A 223 7.49 12.37 -11.99
CA ASP A 223 7.27 13.58 -11.20
C ASP A 223 6.23 14.51 -11.87
N ASP A 224 5.54 15.28 -11.03
CA ASP A 224 4.49 16.21 -11.45
C ASP A 224 5.03 17.48 -12.13
N ILE A 225 6.21 17.94 -11.72
CA ILE A 225 6.85 19.17 -12.19
C ILE A 225 7.81 18.83 -13.34
N ASP A 226 8.74 17.89 -13.11
CA ASP A 226 9.72 17.46 -14.09
C ASP A 226 9.43 16.05 -14.63
N SER A 227 8.80 15.98 -15.80
CA SER A 227 8.48 14.72 -16.49
C SER A 227 9.68 13.81 -16.87
N LYS A 228 10.93 14.25 -16.64
CA LYS A 228 12.14 13.43 -16.77
C LYS A 228 12.53 12.76 -15.45
N ALA A 229 12.11 13.31 -14.32
CA ALA A 229 12.36 12.77 -12.98
C ALA A 229 11.44 11.58 -12.70
N LYS A 230 12.00 10.52 -12.12
CA LYS A 230 11.34 9.22 -11.98
C LYS A 230 11.54 8.63 -10.58
N PHE A 231 10.58 7.83 -10.17
CA PHE A 231 10.67 6.93 -9.02
C PHE A 231 10.41 5.51 -9.49
N ASP A 232 11.42 4.66 -9.48
CA ASP A 232 11.31 3.27 -9.91
C ASP A 232 11.27 2.34 -8.70
N VAL A 233 10.46 1.29 -8.77
CA VAL A 233 10.43 0.15 -7.84
C VAL A 233 10.60 -1.13 -8.63
N TYR A 234 11.44 -2.02 -8.12
CA TYR A 234 11.66 -3.37 -8.62
C TYR A 234 11.49 -4.33 -7.44
N THR A 235 10.67 -5.36 -7.60
CA THR A 235 10.35 -6.31 -6.55
C THR A 235 10.51 -7.73 -7.09
N ALA A 236 11.05 -8.64 -6.28
CA ALA A 236 11.08 -10.07 -6.59
C ALA A 236 11.14 -10.88 -5.29
N GLY A 237 10.42 -11.98 -5.20
CA GLY A 237 10.46 -12.82 -4.02
C GLY A 237 9.68 -14.11 -4.16
N ALA A 238 9.73 -14.91 -3.10
CA ALA A 238 9.19 -16.25 -3.07
C ALA A 238 8.62 -16.57 -1.68
N GLN A 239 7.66 -17.49 -1.68
CA GLN A 239 7.21 -18.19 -0.49
C GLN A 239 7.32 -19.69 -0.72
N LEU A 240 7.81 -20.39 0.30
CA LEU A 240 7.89 -21.84 0.38
C LEU A 240 7.06 -22.34 1.55
N LYS A 241 6.04 -23.15 1.29
CA LYS A 241 5.33 -23.92 2.32
C LYS A 241 6.14 -25.14 2.72
N LEU A 242 6.35 -25.29 4.03
CA LEU A 242 6.98 -26.45 4.65
C LEU A 242 5.91 -27.24 5.40
N GLY A 243 5.34 -28.24 4.74
CA GLY A 243 4.14 -28.93 5.22
C GLY A 243 2.92 -28.01 5.26
N GLU A 244 1.96 -28.31 6.14
CA GLU A 244 0.67 -27.60 6.19
C GLU A 244 0.68 -26.36 7.08
N LYS A 245 1.60 -26.29 8.05
CA LYS A 245 1.56 -25.31 9.15
C LYS A 245 2.64 -24.23 9.07
N THR A 246 3.63 -24.40 8.21
CA THR A 246 4.78 -23.49 8.18
C THR A 246 4.98 -22.94 6.77
N SER A 247 5.26 -21.65 6.69
CA SER A 247 5.71 -21.01 5.44
C SER A 247 6.94 -20.17 5.73
N ILE A 248 7.89 -20.19 4.80
CA ILE A 248 9.04 -19.28 4.76
C ILE A 248 8.84 -18.37 3.57
N GLN A 249 9.12 -17.09 3.75
CA GLN A 249 9.13 -16.11 2.67
C GLN A 249 10.47 -15.39 2.63
N ALA A 250 10.90 -15.02 1.43
CA ALA A 250 12.06 -14.17 1.22
C ALA A 250 11.84 -13.29 -0.01
N GLY A 251 12.38 -12.09 0.02
CA GLY A 251 12.18 -11.12 -1.04
C GLY A 251 13.27 -10.07 -1.12
N TYR A 252 13.29 -9.42 -2.28
CA TYR A 252 14.14 -8.31 -2.62
C TYR A 252 13.28 -7.16 -3.15
N ILE A 253 13.52 -5.96 -2.62
CA ILE A 253 12.88 -4.74 -3.10
C ILE A 253 13.96 -3.69 -3.33
N GLU A 254 13.96 -3.10 -4.51
CA GLU A 254 14.82 -1.97 -4.84
C GLU A 254 13.97 -0.80 -5.29
N ASN A 255 14.21 0.38 -4.74
CA ASN A 255 13.70 1.60 -5.33
C ASN A 255 14.80 2.60 -5.66
N ARG A 256 14.56 3.37 -6.71
CA ARG A 256 15.47 4.41 -7.22
C ARG A 256 14.67 5.66 -7.43
N ARG A 257 15.23 6.80 -7.08
CA ARG A 257 14.57 8.10 -7.23
C ARG A 257 15.51 9.06 -7.92
N SER A 258 15.08 9.75 -8.97
CA SER A 258 15.78 10.91 -9.53
C SER A 258 15.83 12.04 -8.49
N ASN A 259 16.91 12.80 -8.42
CA ASN A 259 17.05 13.81 -7.35
C ASN A 259 15.89 14.81 -7.33
N ASN A 260 15.53 15.27 -8.52
CA ASN A 260 14.45 16.21 -8.82
C ASN A 260 13.04 15.59 -8.81
N PHE A 261 12.87 14.34 -8.37
CA PHE A 261 11.54 13.80 -8.10
C PHE A 261 11.11 14.25 -6.70
N VAL A 262 10.14 15.15 -6.62
CA VAL A 262 9.71 15.81 -5.38
C VAL A 262 8.19 15.79 -5.19
N SER A 263 7.43 15.34 -6.19
CA SER A 263 5.98 15.34 -6.13
C SER A 263 5.39 14.06 -6.73
N PHE A 264 4.27 13.65 -6.15
CA PHE A 264 3.51 12.48 -6.59
C PHE A 264 2.01 12.81 -6.63
N ALA A 265 1.59 13.65 -7.58
CA ALA A 265 0.23 14.21 -7.64
C ALA A 265 -0.91 13.18 -7.55
N ASN A 266 -0.76 12.01 -8.18
CA ASN A 266 -1.73 10.93 -8.10
C ASN A 266 -1.58 10.04 -6.85
N GLY A 267 -0.48 10.20 -6.13
CA GLY A 267 -0.20 9.43 -4.95
C GLY A 267 -0.62 10.11 -3.66
N PRO A 268 -0.37 9.44 -2.53
CA PRO A 268 -0.84 9.89 -1.23
C PRO A 268 -0.09 11.10 -0.63
N TYR A 269 1.04 11.51 -1.22
CA TYR A 269 1.99 12.42 -0.55
C TYR A 269 2.30 13.66 -1.39
N SER A 270 2.11 14.84 -0.80
CA SER A 270 2.63 16.10 -1.30
C SER A 270 4.15 16.19 -1.13
N ALA A 271 4.78 17.20 -1.72
CA ALA A 271 6.22 17.46 -1.51
C ALA A 271 6.57 17.67 -0.02
N ILE A 272 5.67 18.32 0.73
CA ILE A 272 5.85 18.55 2.17
C ILE A 272 5.79 17.22 2.94
N ASP A 273 4.84 16.35 2.59
CA ASP A 273 4.73 15.02 3.20
C ASP A 273 5.98 14.18 2.90
N LEU A 274 6.47 14.21 1.66
CA LEU A 274 7.70 13.50 1.28
C LEU A 274 8.93 14.04 2.03
N ALA A 275 8.99 15.34 2.32
CA ALA A 275 10.05 15.93 3.13
C ALA A 275 9.94 15.50 4.60
N GLY A 276 8.73 15.48 5.17
CA GLY A 276 8.47 14.97 6.52
C GLY A 276 8.82 13.49 6.68
N LEU A 277 8.61 12.69 5.63
CA LEU A 277 9.02 11.28 5.56
C LEU A 277 10.53 11.09 5.29
N GLY A 278 11.28 12.19 5.09
CA GLY A 278 12.70 12.16 4.73
C GLY A 278 13.00 11.55 3.35
N ILE A 279 11.99 11.33 2.51
CA ILE A 279 12.13 10.80 1.14
C ILE A 279 12.84 11.83 0.24
N ILE A 280 12.55 13.11 0.48
CA ILE A 280 13.28 14.27 -0.03
C ILE A 280 13.78 15.11 1.17
N SER A 281 14.70 16.05 0.95
CA SER A 281 15.06 17.02 2.00
C SER A 281 14.10 18.21 2.03
N PRO A 282 13.93 18.93 3.16
CA PRO A 282 13.06 20.10 3.23
C PRO A 282 13.39 21.17 2.18
N ILE A 283 14.67 21.36 1.84
CA ILE A 283 15.10 22.32 0.80
C ILE A 283 14.56 21.95 -0.59
N GLN A 284 14.30 20.67 -0.87
CA GLN A 284 13.75 20.21 -2.15
C GLN A 284 12.28 20.60 -2.37
N THR A 285 11.58 21.06 -1.32
CA THR A 285 10.23 21.63 -1.45
C THR A 285 10.24 23.00 -2.13
N VAL A 286 11.38 23.70 -2.12
CA VAL A 286 11.57 25.03 -2.73
C VAL A 286 12.49 24.94 -3.95
N ASP A 287 13.59 24.19 -3.85
CA ASP A 287 14.54 23.93 -4.94
C ASP A 287 14.67 22.42 -5.20
N PRO A 288 13.88 21.86 -6.15
CA PRO A 288 13.92 20.43 -6.47
C PRO A 288 15.30 19.93 -6.95
N SER A 289 16.18 20.83 -7.38
CA SER A 289 17.53 20.46 -7.86
C SER A 289 18.53 20.22 -6.74
N ALA A 290 18.28 20.74 -5.53
CA ALA A 290 19.13 20.53 -4.36
C ALA A 290 19.27 19.03 -4.04
N PRO A 291 20.45 18.53 -3.65
CA PRO A 291 20.61 17.14 -3.26
C PRO A 291 19.81 16.85 -1.99
N GLY A 292 19.05 15.77 -2.00
CA GLY A 292 18.30 15.35 -0.82
C GLY A 292 17.76 13.93 -0.90
N GLY A 293 17.40 13.36 0.24
CA GLY A 293 16.86 12.02 0.35
C GLY A 293 17.78 10.92 -0.19
N PHE A 294 17.19 9.88 -0.76
CA PHE A 294 17.93 8.75 -1.34
C PHE A 294 17.98 8.81 -2.86
N LYS A 295 19.06 8.28 -3.43
CA LYS A 295 19.17 7.92 -4.86
C LYS A 295 18.70 6.50 -5.10
N LYS A 296 19.04 5.58 -4.19
CA LYS A 296 18.74 4.16 -4.30
C LYS A 296 18.61 3.51 -2.92
N ARG A 297 17.60 2.65 -2.73
CA ARG A 297 17.50 1.75 -1.57
C ARG A 297 17.32 0.31 -2.03
N GLN A 298 17.96 -0.60 -1.32
CA GLN A 298 17.91 -2.04 -1.58
C GLN A 298 17.57 -2.73 -0.27
N MET A 299 16.48 -3.48 -0.26
CA MET A 299 16.02 -4.25 0.88
C MET A 299 16.04 -5.73 0.54
N ILE A 300 16.61 -6.53 1.42
CA ILE A 300 16.33 -7.96 1.52
C ILE A 300 15.41 -8.16 2.72
N LEU A 301 14.42 -9.01 2.56
CA LEU A 301 13.54 -9.44 3.63
C LEU A 301 13.41 -10.95 3.67
N ALA A 302 13.22 -11.49 4.86
CA ALA A 302 12.93 -12.90 5.07
C ALA A 302 12.05 -13.06 6.30
N GLY A 303 11.23 -14.10 6.30
CA GLY A 303 10.41 -14.41 7.46
C GLY A 303 9.92 -15.84 7.45
N VAL A 304 9.46 -16.28 8.62
CA VAL A 304 8.81 -17.55 8.83
C VAL A 304 7.49 -17.31 9.55
N THR A 305 6.45 -17.99 9.08
CA THR A 305 5.15 -18.07 9.76
C THR A 305 4.91 -19.52 10.14
N TRP A 306 4.49 -19.75 11.38
CA TRP A 306 4.12 -21.04 11.91
C TRP A 306 2.75 -20.99 12.59
N GLN A 307 1.80 -21.73 12.03
CA GLN A 307 0.50 -21.99 12.63
C GLN A 307 0.65 -23.10 13.69
N ALA A 308 1.04 -22.70 14.89
CA ALA A 308 1.27 -23.60 16.02
C ALA A 308 0.03 -24.44 16.36
N THR A 309 -1.14 -23.81 16.34
CA THR A 309 -2.45 -24.47 16.47
C THR A 309 -3.45 -23.81 15.51
N GLN A 310 -4.68 -24.35 15.40
CA GLN A 310 -5.71 -23.72 14.57
C GLN A 310 -6.12 -22.30 15.01
N TRP A 311 -5.78 -21.90 16.25
CA TRP A 311 -6.08 -20.58 16.80
C TRP A 311 -4.83 -19.74 17.09
N LEU A 312 -3.61 -20.31 17.06
CA LEU A 312 -2.38 -19.58 17.36
C LEU A 312 -1.43 -19.59 16.16
N THR A 313 -1.10 -18.40 15.68
CA THR A 313 -0.08 -18.17 14.64
C THR A 313 1.07 -17.37 15.22
N LEU A 314 2.29 -17.79 14.93
CA LEU A 314 3.53 -17.10 15.29
C LEU A 314 4.27 -16.75 14.01
N ALA A 315 4.87 -15.58 13.95
CA ALA A 315 5.78 -15.22 12.86
C ALA A 315 7.00 -14.48 13.37
N ALA A 316 8.11 -14.66 12.67
CA ALA A 316 9.34 -13.93 12.86
C ALA A 316 9.84 -13.42 11.50
N ASN A 317 10.20 -12.15 11.43
CA ASN A 317 10.61 -11.48 10.20
C ASN A 317 11.89 -10.69 10.44
N ALA A 318 12.70 -10.56 9.40
CA ALA A 318 13.92 -9.76 9.39
C ALA A 318 14.06 -9.01 8.07
N TRP A 319 14.58 -7.79 8.15
CA TRP A 319 14.85 -6.93 7.01
C TRP A 319 16.23 -6.33 7.13
N TYR A 320 16.91 -6.22 6.00
CA TYR A 320 18.11 -5.42 5.88
C TYR A 320 17.97 -4.49 4.69
N THR A 321 18.11 -3.19 4.95
CA THR A 321 18.06 -2.14 3.92
C THR A 321 19.39 -1.42 3.84
N LYS A 322 19.90 -1.26 2.63
CA LYS A 322 21.02 -0.37 2.32
C LYS A 322 20.52 0.81 1.49
N GLN A 323 20.83 2.01 1.94
CA GLN A 323 20.51 3.27 1.28
C GLN A 323 21.78 3.92 0.74
N ARG A 324 21.68 4.40 -0.49
CA ARG A 324 22.64 5.35 -1.08
C ARG A 324 21.95 6.68 -1.32
N GLY A 325 22.51 7.73 -0.74
CA GLY A 325 22.12 9.11 -0.89
C GLY A 325 22.56 9.74 -2.20
N TYR A 326 22.20 11.00 -2.37
CA TYR A 326 22.81 11.88 -3.40
C TYR A 326 24.13 12.49 -2.95
N THR A 327 24.38 12.45 -1.64
CA THR A 327 25.60 12.88 -0.96
C THR A 327 25.94 11.81 0.10
N GLU A 328 27.20 11.75 0.54
CA GLU A 328 27.67 10.71 1.46
C GLU A 328 27.01 10.75 2.85
N ASP A 329 26.61 11.94 3.32
CA ASP A 329 25.86 12.13 4.58
C ASP A 329 24.44 11.53 4.53
N LEU A 330 23.91 11.28 3.33
CA LEU A 330 22.61 10.67 3.10
C LEU A 330 22.68 9.14 2.89
N ASP A 331 23.87 8.55 2.89
CA ASP A 331 24.07 7.10 2.90
C ASP A 331 23.67 6.50 4.25
N GLY A 332 23.09 5.30 4.23
CA GLY A 332 22.66 4.65 5.46
C GLY A 332 22.31 3.18 5.31
N SER A 333 22.01 2.55 6.43
CA SER A 333 21.51 1.19 6.50
C SER A 333 20.55 1.00 7.68
N ALA A 334 19.64 0.05 7.52
CA ALA A 334 18.72 -0.37 8.57
C ALA A 334 18.73 -1.90 8.66
N THR A 335 18.80 -2.41 9.89
CA THR A 335 18.53 -3.81 10.18
C THR A 335 17.35 -3.88 11.15
N GLN A 336 16.31 -4.61 10.79
CA GLN A 336 15.05 -4.63 11.50
C GLN A 336 14.60 -6.08 11.73
N TYR A 337 13.99 -6.32 12.88
CA TYR A 337 13.49 -7.62 13.29
C TYR A 337 12.11 -7.48 13.90
N GLN A 338 11.27 -8.49 13.74
CA GLN A 338 9.95 -8.55 14.32
C GLN A 338 9.63 -9.98 14.75
N VAL A 339 8.99 -10.12 15.91
CA VAL A 339 8.31 -11.34 16.34
C VAL A 339 6.89 -10.98 16.69
N VAL A 340 5.94 -11.74 16.16
CA VAL A 340 4.51 -11.45 16.30
C VAL A 340 3.71 -12.73 16.55
N ALA A 341 2.72 -12.64 17.42
CA ALA A 341 1.81 -13.70 17.76
C ALA A 341 0.36 -13.22 17.58
N GLY A 342 -0.45 -14.04 16.90
CA GLY A 342 -1.89 -13.82 16.75
C GLY A 342 -2.68 -15.00 17.29
N TYR A 343 -3.65 -14.72 18.16
CA TYR A 343 -4.57 -15.68 18.76
C TYR A 343 -6.00 -15.41 18.31
N LEU A 344 -6.59 -16.32 17.54
CA LEU A 344 -7.98 -16.26 17.09
C LEU A 344 -8.93 -16.66 18.23
N MET A 345 -9.66 -15.68 18.76
CA MET A 345 -10.79 -15.93 19.67
C MET A 345 -12.04 -16.39 18.90
N SER A 346 -12.16 -15.96 17.64
CA SER A 346 -13.18 -16.40 16.70
C SER A 346 -12.66 -16.26 15.27
N LYS A 347 -13.48 -16.59 14.27
CA LYS A 347 -13.16 -16.31 12.85
C LYS A 347 -12.96 -14.81 12.57
N ARG A 348 -13.51 -13.94 13.42
CA ARG A 348 -13.57 -12.49 13.22
C ARG A 348 -12.77 -11.69 14.24
N THR A 349 -12.43 -12.28 15.39
CA THR A 349 -11.76 -11.58 16.49
C THR A 349 -10.42 -12.23 16.83
N MET A 350 -9.37 -11.42 16.89
CA MET A 350 -8.01 -11.83 17.18
C MET A 350 -7.41 -10.97 18.29
N LEU A 351 -6.74 -11.60 19.26
CA LEU A 351 -5.77 -10.94 20.14
C LEU A 351 -4.39 -11.06 19.51
N TYR A 352 -3.54 -10.06 19.67
CA TYR A 352 -2.17 -10.15 19.18
C TYR A 352 -1.17 -9.45 20.10
N ALA A 353 0.09 -9.87 19.97
CA ALA A 353 1.23 -9.25 20.59
C ALA A 353 2.41 -9.22 19.61
N GLU A 354 3.19 -8.17 19.64
CA GLU A 354 4.32 -7.94 18.75
C GLU A 354 5.48 -7.29 19.51
N VAL A 355 6.70 -7.73 19.19
CA VAL A 355 7.94 -7.06 19.56
C VAL A 355 8.76 -6.85 18.30
N ASP A 356 9.22 -5.63 18.10
CA ASP A 356 10.09 -5.25 17.00
C ASP A 356 11.34 -4.53 17.49
N HIS A 357 12.43 -4.68 16.76
CA HIS A 357 13.69 -4.02 17.05
C HIS A 357 14.35 -3.56 15.76
N SER A 358 14.77 -2.30 15.75
CA SER A 358 15.39 -1.65 14.60
C SER A 358 16.73 -1.04 14.97
N VAL A 359 17.71 -1.19 14.10
CA VAL A 359 19.04 -0.58 14.18
C VAL A 359 19.26 0.24 12.91
N TYR A 360 19.31 1.56 13.06
CA TYR A 360 19.54 2.50 11.98
C TYR A 360 20.95 3.07 12.05
N ARG A 361 21.63 3.19 10.91
CA ARG A 361 22.99 3.74 10.81
C ARG A 361 23.11 4.64 9.60
N GLY A 362 23.56 5.89 9.79
CA GLY A 362 23.74 6.85 8.69
C GLY A 362 22.43 7.36 8.06
N GLY A 363 22.50 8.55 7.46
CA GLY A 363 21.45 9.12 6.61
C GLY A 363 20.07 9.21 7.26
N LEU A 364 19.05 9.29 6.40
CA LEU A 364 17.63 9.40 6.77
C LEU A 364 16.88 8.06 6.73
N VAL A 365 17.59 6.94 6.62
CA VAL A 365 16.98 5.61 6.43
C VAL A 365 16.00 5.25 7.55
N GLY A 366 16.26 5.68 8.79
CA GLY A 366 15.36 5.49 9.92
C GLY A 366 14.06 6.29 9.80
N ALA A 367 14.13 7.55 9.39
CA ALA A 367 12.93 8.37 9.18
C ALA A 367 12.05 7.80 8.05
N GLN A 368 12.69 7.28 6.99
CA GLN A 368 11.98 6.81 5.79
C GLN A 368 11.34 5.43 5.93
N LEU A 369 11.94 4.50 6.67
CA LEU A 369 11.48 3.10 6.76
C LEU A 369 10.41 2.87 7.84
N VAL A 370 10.12 3.90 8.63
CA VAL A 370 9.16 3.79 9.74
C VAL A 370 7.83 4.52 9.44
N GLY A 371 7.76 5.20 8.29
CA GLY A 371 6.52 5.74 7.73
C GLY A 371 5.94 6.94 8.50
N GLN A 372 4.66 7.23 8.21
CA GLN A 372 3.86 8.34 8.75
C GLN A 372 3.74 8.38 10.29
N ASN A 373 4.18 7.33 10.99
CA ASN A 373 4.11 7.20 12.44
C ASN A 373 5.20 7.98 13.21
N ALA A 374 5.74 9.07 12.66
CA ALA A 374 6.62 10.00 13.36
C ALA A 374 7.68 9.27 14.23
N GLN A 375 8.60 8.55 13.58
CA GLN A 375 9.72 7.90 14.28
C GLN A 375 11.04 8.50 13.80
N SER A 376 12.06 8.34 14.62
CA SER A 376 13.12 9.32 14.84
C SER A 376 14.00 9.74 13.66
N PRO A 377 14.43 11.03 13.56
CA PRO A 377 15.47 11.45 12.64
C PRO A 377 16.80 11.19 13.32
N THR A 378 17.25 9.95 13.38
CA THR A 378 18.46 9.64 14.13
C THR A 378 19.39 8.72 13.37
N VAL A 379 20.39 9.36 12.78
CA VAL A 379 21.67 8.75 12.44
C VAL A 379 22.15 7.94 13.67
N ASN A 380 22.42 6.65 13.47
CA ASN A 380 23.03 5.77 14.47
C ASN A 380 22.19 5.57 15.75
N ARG A 381 20.95 5.08 15.62
CA ARG A 381 20.10 4.73 16.77
C ARG A 381 19.44 3.38 16.68
N THR A 382 19.02 2.91 17.85
CA THR A 382 18.18 1.74 18.01
C THR A 382 16.80 2.13 18.52
N GLN A 383 15.80 1.36 18.09
CA GLN A 383 14.42 1.51 18.51
C GLN A 383 13.84 0.12 18.78
N THR A 384 13.05 0.01 19.84
CA THR A 384 12.31 -1.20 20.18
C THR A 384 10.85 -0.81 20.36
N GLY A 385 9.97 -1.55 19.70
CA GLY A 385 8.53 -1.45 19.82
C GLY A 385 7.94 -2.67 20.51
N PHE A 386 6.90 -2.43 21.31
CA PHE A 386 6.05 -3.45 21.90
C PHE A 386 4.61 -3.09 21.61
N THR A 387 3.87 -4.00 20.98
CA THR A 387 2.45 -3.79 20.67
C THR A 387 1.64 -4.93 21.25
N VAL A 388 0.51 -4.62 21.88
CA VAL A 388 -0.55 -5.59 22.20
C VAL A 388 -1.88 -5.02 21.76
N GLY A 389 -2.78 -5.87 21.28
CA GLY A 389 -4.05 -5.35 20.81
C GLY A 389 -5.09 -6.40 20.48
N VAL A 390 -6.25 -5.87 20.05
CA VAL A 390 -7.40 -6.65 19.60
C VAL A 390 -7.81 -6.15 18.24
N ARG A 391 -8.04 -7.10 17.32
CA ARG A 391 -8.60 -6.85 15.99
C ARG A 391 -9.94 -7.55 15.86
N HIS A 392 -10.93 -6.85 15.33
CA HIS A 392 -12.25 -7.39 14.99
C HIS A 392 -12.62 -7.04 13.55
N THR A 393 -13.15 -8.02 12.81
CA THR A 393 -13.62 -7.86 11.42
C THR A 393 -15.13 -8.09 11.34
N PHE A 394 -15.83 -7.32 10.51
CA PHE A 394 -17.30 -7.42 10.37
C PHE A 394 -17.78 -7.53 8.94
#